data_AF-A0A0C2DIB0-F1
#
_entry.id   AF-A0A0C2DIB0-F1
#
_cell.length_a   1.000
_cell.length_b   1.000
_cell.length_c   1.000
_cell.angle_alpha   90.00
_cell.angle_beta   90.00
_cell.angle_gamma   90.00
#
_symmetry.space_group_name_H-M   'P 1'
#
loop_
_entity.id
_entity.type
_entity.pdbx_description
1 polymer ?
#
loop_
_entity_poly.entity_id
_entity_poly.type
_entity_poly.pdbx_seq_one_letter_code
_entity_poly.pdbx_strand_id
1 'polypeptide(L)'
;MPSEAELPAPDFDDFRATIYPLLLRDCGLSRCHGDADRFFAVWGPGRQRLAPEFDEPLDPPTEDEVWLSYQRTRAALTHDRAPGGQLISKQLLDAPLLRKPLEGHDHAGQDRWGHNLWTREDPRWRMLVVWAAGVPLEEIGS
;
A
#
# COMPACT_ATOMS: atom_id res chain seq x y z
N MET A 1 20.11 -1.64 -24.29
CA MET A 1 18.67 -1.64 -24.01
C MET A 1 18.54 -1.55 -22.50
N PRO A 2 17.95 -0.50 -21.92
CA PRO A 2 17.67 -0.51 -20.48
C PRO A 2 16.80 -1.74 -20.19
N SER A 3 17.16 -2.52 -19.18
CA SER A 3 16.32 -3.65 -18.74
C SER A 3 14.96 -3.09 -18.36
N GLU A 4 13.89 -3.65 -18.92
CA GLU A 4 12.52 -3.34 -18.53
C GLU A 4 12.41 -3.49 -17.01
N ALA A 5 12.05 -2.41 -16.32
CA ALA A 5 11.96 -2.43 -14.86
C ALA A 5 10.75 -3.29 -14.48
N GLU A 6 11.01 -4.55 -14.13
CA GLU A 6 9.97 -5.47 -13.68
C GLU A 6 9.36 -4.96 -12.35
N LEU A 7 8.05 -4.74 -12.36
CA LEU A 7 7.31 -4.27 -11.18
C LEU A 7 7.42 -5.31 -10.05
N PRO A 8 7.65 -4.88 -8.80
CA PRO A 8 7.59 -5.79 -7.64
C PRO A 8 6.30 -6.61 -7.66
N ALA A 9 6.39 -7.91 -7.45
CA ALA A 9 5.25 -8.86 -7.54
C ALA A 9 5.03 -9.60 -6.22
N PRO A 10 4.78 -8.90 -5.11
CA PRO A 10 4.45 -9.56 -3.84
C PRO A 10 3.11 -10.29 -3.95
N ASP A 11 2.91 -11.28 -3.09
CA ASP A 11 1.78 -12.21 -3.18
C ASP A 11 0.42 -11.51 -3.12
N PHE A 12 -0.51 -11.93 -3.99
CA PHE A 12 -1.83 -11.31 -4.10
C PHE A 12 -2.80 -11.83 -3.03
N ASP A 13 -2.68 -13.08 -2.60
CA ASP A 13 -3.56 -13.65 -1.58
C ASP A 13 -3.24 -13.02 -0.21
N ASP A 14 -1.95 -12.84 0.10
CA ASP A 14 -1.48 -12.04 1.24
C ASP A 14 -1.97 -10.60 1.16
N PHE A 15 -1.96 -10.01 -0.06
CA PHE A 15 -2.48 -8.67 -0.24
C PHE A 15 -3.97 -8.63 0.10
N ARG A 16 -4.77 -9.49 -0.51
CA ARG A 16 -6.23 -9.55 -0.35
C ARG A 16 -6.62 -9.80 1.11
N ALA A 17 -5.99 -10.76 1.77
CA ALA A 17 -6.33 -11.15 3.13
C ALA A 17 -5.87 -10.13 4.19
N THR A 18 -4.69 -9.53 3.98
CA THR A 18 -3.99 -8.83 5.05
C THR A 18 -3.67 -7.38 4.73
N ILE A 19 -3.06 -7.09 3.58
CA ILE A 19 -2.58 -5.74 3.27
C ILE A 19 -3.71 -4.80 2.83
N TYR A 20 -4.62 -5.30 2.00
CA TYR A 20 -5.79 -4.57 1.51
C TYR A 20 -6.63 -3.98 2.65
N PRO A 21 -7.09 -4.75 3.67
CA PRO A 21 -7.87 -4.16 4.76
C PRO A 21 -7.07 -3.14 5.58
N LEU A 22 -5.75 -3.33 5.75
CA LEU A 22 -4.88 -2.35 6.41
C LEU A 22 -4.82 -1.03 5.63
N LEU A 23 -4.59 -1.10 4.31
CA LEU A 23 -4.52 0.07 3.45
C LEU A 23 -5.89 0.77 3.32
N LEU A 24 -6.98 0.01 3.23
CA LEU A 24 -8.33 0.59 3.15
C LEU A 24 -8.69 1.37 4.42
N ARG A 25 -8.34 0.83 5.59
CA ARG A 25 -8.56 1.49 6.88
C ARG A 25 -7.75 2.77 7.00
N ASP A 26 -6.44 2.69 6.73
CA ASP A 26 -5.49 3.73 7.14
C ASP A 26 -5.12 4.70 6.00
N CYS A 27 -5.32 4.33 4.73
CA CYS A 27 -4.90 5.11 3.58
C CYS A 27 -6.07 5.47 2.65
N GLY A 28 -7.09 4.62 2.56
CA GLY A 28 -8.23 4.77 1.64
C GLY A 28 -9.19 5.93 1.94
N LEU A 29 -8.91 6.86 2.85
CA LEU A 29 -9.78 8.00 3.15
C LEU A 29 -9.87 8.96 1.95
N SER A 30 -11.04 9.54 1.66
CA SER A 30 -11.29 10.38 0.47
C SER A 30 -10.38 11.60 0.32
N ARG A 31 -9.82 12.13 1.42
CA ARG A 31 -8.83 13.23 1.36
C ARG A 31 -7.39 12.76 1.11
N CYS A 32 -7.16 11.46 1.23
CA CYS A 32 -5.89 10.76 1.04
C CYS A 32 -6.04 9.83 -0.17
N HIS A 33 -5.83 8.52 -0.05
CA HIS A 33 -5.87 7.57 -1.17
C HIS A 33 -7.26 6.99 -1.47
N GLY A 34 -8.32 7.61 -0.96
CA GLY A 34 -9.70 7.28 -1.33
C GLY A 34 -10.27 8.14 -2.46
N ASP A 35 -9.41 8.87 -3.18
CA ASP A 35 -9.75 9.73 -4.31
C ASP A 35 -9.27 9.08 -5.60
N ALA A 36 -10.16 8.82 -6.56
CA ALA A 36 -9.86 8.14 -7.81
C ALA A 36 -8.94 8.95 -8.73
N ASP A 37 -8.90 10.27 -8.56
CA ASP A 37 -8.04 11.16 -9.35
C ASP A 37 -6.58 11.11 -8.87
N ARG A 38 -6.31 10.48 -7.71
CA ARG A 38 -4.95 10.25 -7.24
C ARG A 38 -4.32 9.03 -7.90
N PHE A 39 -3.01 9.15 -8.15
CA PHE A 39 -2.20 8.07 -8.70
C PHE A 39 -2.32 6.77 -7.87
N PHE A 40 -2.11 6.85 -6.56
CA PHE A 40 -2.36 5.75 -5.65
C PHE A 40 -3.75 5.90 -5.02
N ALA A 41 -4.65 4.96 -5.35
CA ALA A 41 -5.99 4.88 -4.79
C ALA A 41 -6.27 3.47 -4.27
N VAL A 42 -7.05 3.38 -3.19
CA VAL A 42 -7.52 2.15 -2.56
C VAL A 42 -9.04 2.23 -2.46
N TRP A 43 -9.72 1.39 -3.23
CA TRP A 43 -11.17 1.35 -3.30
C TRP A 43 -11.73 0.38 -2.28
N GLY A 44 -12.98 0.58 -1.84
CA GLY A 44 -13.69 -0.38 -0.98
C GLY A 44 -14.81 0.23 -0.14
N PRO A 45 -15.42 -0.58 0.76
CA PRO A 45 -16.55 -0.18 1.58
C PRO A 45 -16.32 1.11 2.36
N GLY A 46 -17.30 2.02 2.31
CA GLY A 46 -17.27 3.32 2.99
C GLY A 46 -16.18 4.26 2.47
N ARG A 47 -15.57 3.95 1.32
CA ARG A 47 -14.63 4.79 0.55
C ARG A 47 -15.20 5.03 -0.85
N GLN A 48 -14.44 5.72 -1.70
CA GLN A 48 -14.77 5.76 -3.12
C GLN A 48 -14.75 4.34 -3.70
N ARG A 49 -15.74 4.06 -4.55
CA ARG A 49 -15.92 2.78 -5.23
C ARG A 49 -15.42 2.89 -6.67
N LEU A 50 -14.96 1.77 -7.23
CA LEU A 50 -14.47 1.73 -8.62
C LEU A 50 -15.60 1.97 -9.62
N ALA A 51 -16.70 1.24 -9.45
CA ALA A 51 -17.92 1.42 -10.21
C ALA A 51 -18.93 2.24 -9.37
N PRO A 52 -19.73 3.12 -10.00
CA PRO A 52 -20.76 3.87 -9.30
C PRO A 52 -21.99 3.01 -8.96
N GLU A 53 -22.12 1.84 -9.57
CA GLU A 53 -23.25 0.92 -9.42
C GLU A 53 -22.94 -0.11 -8.33
N PHE A 54 -23.24 0.24 -7.08
CA PHE A 54 -23.24 -0.67 -5.93
C PHE A 54 -24.55 -0.46 -5.17
N ASP A 55 -25.05 -1.53 -4.55
CA ASP A 55 -26.37 -1.51 -3.90
C ASP A 55 -26.33 -0.69 -2.61
N GLU A 56 -25.25 -0.80 -1.83
CA GLU A 56 -25.02 -0.03 -0.61
C GLU A 56 -23.57 0.47 -0.44
N PRO A 57 -23.35 1.66 0.16
CA PRO A 57 -22.00 2.21 0.38
C PRO A 57 -21.04 1.31 1.17
N LEU A 58 -21.57 0.36 1.93
CA LEU A 58 -20.82 -0.56 2.79
C LEU A 58 -20.77 -1.99 2.23
N ASP A 59 -21.26 -2.21 1.02
CA ASP A 59 -21.13 -3.51 0.36
C ASP A 59 -19.65 -3.96 0.32
N PRO A 60 -19.40 -5.28 0.44
CA PRO A 60 -18.06 -5.82 0.26
C PRO A 60 -17.39 -5.30 -1.00
N PRO A 61 -16.05 -5.17 -1.00
CA PRO A 61 -15.35 -4.78 -2.20
C PRO A 61 -15.52 -5.87 -3.27
N THR A 62 -15.63 -5.43 -4.51
CA THR A 62 -15.59 -6.31 -5.67
C THR A 62 -14.17 -6.84 -5.89
N GLU A 63 -14.04 -7.96 -6.61
CA GLU A 63 -12.71 -8.50 -6.95
C GLU A 63 -11.88 -7.51 -7.77
N ASP A 64 -12.52 -6.74 -8.66
CA ASP A 64 -11.84 -5.70 -9.45
C ASP A 64 -11.31 -4.55 -8.57
N GLU A 65 -12.04 -4.17 -7.51
CA GLU A 65 -11.57 -3.18 -6.55
C GLU A 65 -10.32 -3.65 -5.80
N VAL A 66 -10.31 -4.91 -5.35
CA VAL A 66 -9.15 -5.50 -4.66
C VAL A 66 -7.98 -5.63 -5.63
N TRP A 67 -8.23 -6.11 -6.85
CA TRP A 67 -7.20 -6.28 -7.87
C TRP A 67 -6.57 -4.96 -8.30
N LEU A 68 -7.36 -3.93 -8.61
CA LEU A 68 -6.81 -2.63 -8.98
C LEU A 68 -6.10 -1.95 -7.81
N SER A 69 -6.60 -2.11 -6.58
CA SER A 69 -5.90 -1.66 -5.37
C SER A 69 -4.53 -2.33 -5.25
N TYR A 70 -4.45 -3.64 -5.52
CA TYR A 70 -3.17 -4.37 -5.56
C TYR A 70 -2.22 -3.81 -6.62
N GLN A 71 -2.71 -3.63 -7.86
CA GLN A 71 -1.91 -3.11 -8.97
C GLN A 71 -1.35 -1.72 -8.68
N ARG A 72 -2.17 -0.81 -8.12
CA ARG A 72 -1.70 0.52 -7.72
C ARG A 72 -0.75 0.47 -6.53
N THR A 73 -0.97 -0.44 -5.59
CA THR A 73 -0.08 -0.63 -4.43
C THR A 73 1.30 -1.12 -4.88
N ARG A 74 1.38 -2.13 -5.74
CA ARG A 74 2.68 -2.63 -6.24
C ARG A 74 3.38 -1.64 -7.17
N ALA A 75 2.64 -0.82 -7.91
CA ALA A 75 3.23 0.29 -8.67
C ALA A 75 3.85 1.33 -7.73
N ALA A 76 3.29 1.55 -6.54
CA ALA A 76 3.89 2.42 -5.52
C ALA A 76 5.11 1.79 -4.81
N LEU A 77 5.49 0.55 -5.14
CA LEU A 77 6.72 -0.10 -4.69
C LEU A 77 7.91 0.13 -5.63
N THR A 78 7.72 0.79 -6.78
CA THR A 78 8.81 1.08 -7.70
C THR A 78 9.83 2.02 -7.06
N HIS A 79 11.10 1.66 -7.19
CA HIS A 79 12.25 2.41 -6.71
C HIS A 79 13.43 2.17 -7.67
N ASP A 80 14.40 3.10 -7.68
CA ASP A 80 15.58 2.95 -8.52
C ASP A 80 16.43 1.76 -8.04
N ARG A 81 16.63 0.76 -8.90
CA ARG A 81 17.57 -0.35 -8.63
C ARG A 81 19.00 0.18 -8.67
N ALA A 82 19.82 -0.19 -7.68
CA ALA A 82 21.26 0.05 -7.74
C ALA A 82 21.85 -0.64 -8.99
N PRO A 83 22.86 -0.04 -9.65
CA PRO A 83 23.64 -0.74 -10.65
C PRO A 83 24.19 -2.04 -10.06
N GLY A 84 23.85 -3.20 -10.65
CA GLY A 84 24.27 -4.51 -10.16
C GLY A 84 23.17 -5.44 -9.64
N GLY A 85 21.90 -5.02 -9.67
CA GLY A 85 20.75 -5.93 -9.59
C GLY A 85 20.51 -6.63 -8.25
N GLN A 86 21.26 -6.31 -7.19
CA GLN A 86 20.89 -6.76 -5.86
C GLN A 86 19.67 -5.97 -5.37
N LEU A 87 18.58 -6.69 -5.09
CA LEU A 87 17.45 -6.24 -4.28
C LEU A 87 17.96 -6.03 -2.86
N ILE A 88 18.63 -4.91 -2.60
CA ILE A 88 19.07 -4.56 -1.25
C ILE A 88 17.92 -3.84 -0.57
N SER A 89 17.44 -4.44 0.51
CA SER A 89 16.44 -3.99 1.49
C SER A 89 16.40 -2.49 1.79
N LYS A 90 17.52 -1.76 1.63
CA LYS A 90 17.57 -0.31 1.81
C LYS A 90 16.82 0.46 0.72
N GLN A 91 16.87 0.03 -0.53
CA GLN A 91 16.22 0.74 -1.66
C GLN A 91 14.71 0.54 -1.68
N LEU A 92 14.25 -0.62 -1.21
CA LEU A 92 12.82 -0.89 -1.04
C LEU A 92 12.17 0.12 -0.09
N LEU A 93 12.85 0.50 1.00
CA LEU A 93 12.37 1.48 1.97
C LEU A 93 12.22 2.90 1.40
N ASP A 94 12.85 3.19 0.26
CA ASP A 94 12.71 4.46 -0.46
C ASP A 94 11.48 4.50 -1.38
N ALA A 95 10.81 3.35 -1.58
CA ALA A 95 9.63 3.27 -2.42
C ALA A 95 8.49 4.16 -1.86
N PRO A 96 7.71 4.84 -2.73
CA PRO A 96 6.64 5.75 -2.30
C PRO A 96 5.67 5.15 -1.27
N LEU A 97 5.32 3.87 -1.42
CA LEU A 97 4.42 3.16 -0.50
C LEU A 97 5.01 2.96 0.90
N LEU A 98 6.34 2.86 1.03
CA LEU A 98 7.01 2.60 2.32
C LEU A 98 7.57 3.87 2.95
N ARG A 99 7.78 4.92 2.14
CA ARG A 99 8.20 6.24 2.58
C ARG A 99 7.06 7.08 3.20
N LYS A 100 5.77 6.71 3.02
CA LYS A 100 4.53 7.39 3.53
C LYS A 100 4.85 8.29 4.71
N PRO A 101 4.49 9.59 4.77
CA PRO A 101 5.08 10.56 5.70
C PRO A 101 5.52 9.94 7.03
N LEU A 102 6.73 9.37 7.01
CA LEU A 102 7.31 8.61 8.10
C LEU A 102 8.15 9.66 8.76
N GLU A 103 7.52 10.43 9.66
CA GLU A 103 8.09 11.62 10.29
C GLU A 103 8.37 12.78 9.30
N GLY A 104 7.94 13.99 9.65
CA GLY A 104 8.48 15.22 9.05
C GLY A 104 8.11 15.59 7.61
N HIS A 105 7.05 15.03 7.00
CA HIS A 105 6.58 15.45 5.67
C HIS A 105 5.08 15.86 5.66
N ASP A 106 4.77 16.94 4.93
CA ASP A 106 3.46 17.58 4.80
C ASP A 106 2.42 16.71 4.07
N HIS A 107 1.89 15.71 4.78
CA HIS A 107 0.53 15.17 4.69
C HIS A 107 0.30 14.53 6.06
N ALA A 108 0.29 15.41 7.08
CA ALA A 108 0.76 15.15 8.43
C ALA A 108 0.42 13.75 8.89
N GLY A 109 1.38 12.82 8.79
CA GLY A 109 1.29 11.48 9.36
C GLY A 109 1.14 11.51 10.88
N GLN A 110 0.71 12.64 11.46
CA GLN A 110 0.44 12.96 12.83
C GLN A 110 -1.04 13.30 13.02
N ASP A 111 -1.65 12.80 14.10
CA ASP A 111 -2.99 13.20 14.50
C ASP A 111 -3.03 14.65 15.02
N ARG A 112 -4.21 15.13 15.41
CA ARG A 112 -4.41 16.50 15.96
C ARG A 112 -3.63 16.76 17.27
N TRP A 113 -3.01 15.74 17.86
CA TRP A 113 -2.20 15.82 19.07
C TRP A 113 -0.70 15.64 18.78
N GLY A 114 -0.31 15.52 17.52
CA GLY A 114 1.08 15.39 17.09
C GLY A 114 1.61 13.95 17.07
N HIS A 115 0.76 12.92 17.26
CA HIS A 115 1.22 11.53 17.25
C HIS A 115 1.28 10.94 15.86
N ASN A 116 2.42 10.36 15.50
CA ASN A 116 2.55 9.67 14.22
C ASN A 116 1.58 8.47 14.14
N LEU A 117 0.71 8.45 13.14
CA LEU A 117 -0.24 7.35 12.87
C LEU A 117 0.47 6.08 12.38
N TRP A 118 1.67 6.23 11.83
CA TRP A 118 2.55 5.16 11.35
C TRP A 118 3.99 5.47 11.78
N THR A 119 4.62 4.53 12.49
CA THR A 119 6.07 4.55 12.77
C THR A 119 6.69 3.27 12.24
N ARG A 120 8.02 3.21 12.17
CA ARG A 120 8.75 2.00 11.72
C ARG A 120 8.64 0.85 12.72
N GLU A 121 8.26 1.16 13.95
CA GLU A 121 8.04 0.20 15.03
C GLU A 121 6.62 -0.38 14.99
N ASP A 122 5.69 0.26 14.26
CA ASP A 122 4.32 -0.22 14.13
C ASP A 122 4.29 -1.61 13.48
N PRO A 123 3.67 -2.62 14.11
CA PRO A 123 3.53 -3.95 13.52
C PRO A 123 2.90 -3.94 12.13
N ARG A 124 1.94 -3.04 11.88
CA ARG A 124 1.27 -2.88 10.58
C ARG A 124 2.22 -2.37 9.49
N TRP A 125 3.15 -1.49 9.88
CA TRP A 125 4.22 -1.04 8.98
C TRP A 125 5.16 -2.18 8.64
N ARG A 126 5.58 -2.96 9.64
CA ARG A 126 6.44 -4.12 9.41
C ARG A 126 5.79 -5.15 8.50
N MET A 127 4.50 -5.42 8.67
CA MET A 127 3.74 -6.31 7.78
C MET A 127 3.76 -5.81 6.32
N LEU A 128 3.55 -4.51 6.11
CA LEU A 128 3.62 -3.93 4.77
C LEU A 128 5.02 -4.06 4.15
N VAL A 129 6.08 -3.89 4.95
CA VAL A 129 7.48 -4.04 4.50
C VAL A 129 7.79 -5.49 4.13
N VAL A 130 7.37 -6.45 4.95
CA VAL A 130 7.57 -7.89 4.70
C VAL A 130 6.89 -8.29 3.40
N TRP A 131 5.60 -7.96 3.27
CA TRP A 131 4.85 -8.22 2.05
C TRP A 131 5.52 -7.56 0.85
N ALA A 132 5.92 -6.29 0.96
CA ALA A 132 6.61 -5.56 -0.11
C ALA A 132 7.96 -6.19 -0.51
N ALA A 133 8.63 -6.87 0.41
CA ALA A 133 9.86 -7.62 0.14
C ALA A 133 9.61 -8.97 -0.54
N GLY A 134 8.34 -9.35 -0.76
CA GLY A 134 7.95 -10.64 -1.35
C GLY A 134 8.07 -11.82 -0.39
N VAL A 135 8.11 -11.55 0.92
CA VAL A 135 8.14 -12.60 1.94
C VAL A 135 6.69 -12.97 2.31
N PRO A 136 6.31 -14.25 2.28
CA PRO A 136 4.96 -14.69 2.67
C PRO A 136 4.61 -14.29 4.10
N LEU A 137 3.41 -13.76 4.31
CA LEU A 137 2.98 -13.30 5.65
C LEU A 137 2.62 -14.46 6.60
N GLU A 138 2.33 -15.64 6.08
CA GLU A 138 2.09 -16.87 6.86
C GLU A 138 3.26 -17.19 7.81
N GLU A 139 4.47 -16.80 7.44
CA GLU A 139 5.71 -17.06 8.20
C GLU A 139 5.88 -16.13 9.43
N ILE A 140 5.06 -15.09 9.59
CA ILE A 140 5.17 -14.10 10.68
C ILE A 140 4.18 -14.37 11.83
N GLY A 141 3.18 -15.22 11.61
CA GLY A 141 2.12 -15.54 12.58
C GLY A 141 2.35 -16.80 13.43
N SER A 142 3.55 -17.39 13.40
CA SER A 142 3.91 -18.59 14.18
C SER A 142 4.66 -18.26 15.48
#